data_AF-A0AAJ2AAR4-F1
#
_entry.id   AF-A0AAJ2AAR4-F1
#
_cell.length_a   1.000
_cell.length_b   1.000
_cell.length_c   1.000
_cell.angle_alpha   90.00
_cell.angle_beta   90.00
_cell.angle_gamma   90.00
#
_symmetry.space_group_name_H-M   'P 1'
#
loop_
_entity.id
_entity.type
_entity.pdbx_description
1 polymer ?
#
loop_
_entity_poly.entity_id
_entity_poly.type
_entity_poly.pdbx_seq_one_letter_code
_entity_poly.pdbx_strand_id
1 'polypeptide(L)'
;MPESPARTTQDLSAALLERRFDLRDEAATLAFGERFARAIDATRLSISHASSERFHGLQVQLIGDLGAGKTTLVRATLRALGHVGRVKSPTYTLVEPYSLVTESGPLDVYHFDLYRFADPAEWADAGFREYFDAGAVCLVEWPQQAGGLLGVPDLVFALSLPDEGTSNDEGRVLTARAFSETGKSCLERC
;
A
#
# COMPACT_ATOMS: atom_id res chain seq x y z
N MET A 1 -3.05 35.69 4.42
CA MET A 1 -3.35 34.25 4.33
C MET A 1 -2.05 33.58 3.92
N PRO A 2 -1.45 32.67 4.69
CA PRO A 2 -0.26 32.00 4.20
C PRO A 2 -0.67 31.06 3.07
N GLU A 3 0.06 31.13 1.97
CA GLU A 3 -0.15 30.32 0.78
C GLU A 3 0.02 28.83 1.12
N SER A 4 -0.92 28.01 0.67
CA SER A 4 -0.84 26.55 0.77
C SER A 4 0.36 26.09 -0.06
N PRO A 5 1.30 25.28 0.47
CA PRO A 5 2.44 24.84 -0.31
C PRO A 5 1.92 24.01 -1.48
N ALA A 6 2.41 24.34 -2.69
CA ALA A 6 2.06 23.65 -3.92
C ALA A 6 2.26 22.13 -3.71
N ARG A 7 1.16 21.37 -3.81
CA ARG A 7 1.19 19.91 -3.84
C ARG A 7 1.97 19.53 -5.10
N THR A 8 3.24 19.17 -4.94
CA THR A 8 4.03 18.57 -6.01
C THR A 8 3.38 17.23 -6.35
N THR A 9 2.51 17.23 -7.35
CA THR A 9 1.95 16.01 -7.93
C THR A 9 3.12 15.27 -8.57
N GLN A 10 3.57 14.20 -7.91
CA GLN A 10 4.58 13.31 -8.45
C GLN A 10 4.09 12.78 -9.80
N ASP A 11 4.90 12.89 -10.85
CA ASP A 11 4.50 12.51 -12.20
C ASP A 11 4.41 10.98 -12.31
N LEU A 12 3.20 10.45 -12.11
CA LEU A 12 2.89 9.02 -12.13
C LEU A 12 2.65 8.49 -13.57
N SER A 13 3.04 9.22 -14.61
CA SER A 13 2.79 8.84 -16.01
C SER A 13 3.70 7.73 -16.56
N ALA A 14 4.70 7.29 -15.78
CA ALA A 14 5.71 6.31 -16.18
C ALA A 14 5.58 4.94 -15.49
N ALA A 15 4.34 4.50 -15.19
CA ALA A 15 4.12 3.18 -14.60
C ALA A 15 4.65 2.06 -15.53
N LEU A 16 5.41 1.12 -14.97
CA LEU A 16 5.92 -0.06 -15.67
C LEU A 16 4.82 -1.07 -16.01
N LEU A 17 3.74 -1.07 -15.21
CA LEU A 17 2.55 -1.89 -15.41
C LEU A 17 1.35 -1.21 -14.75
N GLU A 18 0.21 -1.22 -15.42
CA GLU A 18 -1.09 -0.83 -14.87
C GLU A 18 -2.10 -1.96 -15.05
N ARG A 19 -2.90 -2.24 -14.01
CA ARG A 19 -4.02 -3.17 -14.05
C ARG A 19 -5.24 -2.57 -13.35
N ARG A 20 -6.43 -2.92 -13.84
CA ARG A 20 -7.71 -2.56 -13.24
C ARG A 20 -8.43 -3.82 -12.76
N PHE A 21 -8.97 -3.75 -11.55
CA PHE A 21 -9.72 -4.84 -10.93
C PHE A 21 -11.09 -4.33 -10.48
N ASP A 22 -12.15 -5.04 -10.89
CA ASP A 22 -13.50 -4.78 -10.42
C ASP A 22 -13.76 -5.56 -9.12
N LEU A 23 -13.71 -4.84 -7.99
CA LEU A 23 -13.96 -5.39 -6.65
C LEU A 23 -15.45 -5.24 -6.33
N ARG A 24 -16.26 -6.18 -6.80
CA ARG A 24 -17.73 -6.05 -6.80
C ARG A 24 -18.36 -5.92 -5.41
N ASP A 25 -17.68 -6.35 -4.37
CA ASP A 25 -18.14 -6.33 -2.98
C ASP A 25 -16.94 -6.38 -2.01
N GLU A 26 -17.23 -6.42 -0.71
CA GLU A 26 -16.18 -6.59 0.31
C GLU A 26 -15.40 -7.89 0.10
N ALA A 27 -16.07 -9.00 -0.24
CA ALA A 27 -15.41 -10.29 -0.45
C ALA A 27 -14.38 -10.25 -1.59
N ALA A 28 -14.67 -9.54 -2.68
CA ALA A 28 -13.73 -9.31 -3.77
C ALA A 28 -12.52 -8.48 -3.33
N THR A 29 -12.72 -7.50 -2.45
CA THR A 29 -11.63 -6.71 -1.82
C THR A 29 -10.76 -7.60 -0.94
N LEU A 30 -11.37 -8.46 -0.12
CA LEU A 30 -10.64 -9.42 0.71
C LEU A 30 -9.82 -10.40 -0.14
N ALA A 31 -10.43 -10.95 -1.19
CA ALA A 31 -9.76 -11.87 -2.11
C ALA A 31 -8.60 -11.20 -2.87
N PHE A 32 -8.72 -9.92 -3.23
CA PHE A 32 -7.59 -9.18 -3.80
C PHE A 32 -6.45 -9.03 -2.78
N GLY A 33 -6.75 -8.67 -1.52
CA GLY A 33 -5.74 -8.59 -0.45
C GLY A 33 -5.02 -9.92 -0.23
N GLU A 34 -5.73 -11.05 -0.28
CA GLU A 34 -5.12 -12.38 -0.21
C GLU A 34 -4.22 -12.70 -1.41
N ARG A 35 -4.64 -12.34 -2.64
CA ARG A 35 -3.79 -12.50 -3.83
C ARG A 35 -2.53 -11.64 -3.72
N PHE A 36 -2.67 -10.41 -3.24
CA PHE A 36 -1.55 -9.51 -3.08
C PHE A 36 -0.55 -10.01 -2.02
N ALA A 37 -1.03 -10.53 -0.89
CA ALA A 37 -0.16 -11.18 0.11
C ALA A 37 0.65 -12.34 -0.49
N ARG A 38 -0.01 -13.25 -1.23
CA ARG A 38 0.68 -14.34 -1.93
C ARG A 38 1.68 -13.83 -2.96
N ALA A 39 1.37 -12.73 -3.65
CA ALA A 39 2.27 -12.11 -4.62
C ALA A 39 3.54 -11.53 -3.97
N ILE A 40 3.42 -10.96 -2.77
CA ILE A 40 4.56 -10.50 -1.96
C ILE A 40 5.47 -11.70 -1.64
N ASP A 41 4.91 -12.78 -1.08
CA ASP A 41 5.69 -13.97 -0.72
C ASP A 41 6.38 -14.62 -1.93
N ALA A 42 5.63 -14.80 -3.02
CA ALA A 42 6.18 -15.36 -4.25
C ALA A 42 7.29 -14.49 -4.85
N THR A 43 7.18 -13.17 -4.77
CA THR A 43 8.22 -12.25 -5.25
C THR A 43 9.47 -12.33 -4.37
N ARG A 44 9.31 -12.36 -3.04
CA ARG A 44 10.42 -12.51 -2.09
C ARG A 44 11.17 -13.83 -2.27
N LEU A 45 10.45 -14.94 -2.44
CA LEU A 45 11.04 -16.24 -2.77
C LEU A 45 11.78 -16.21 -4.11
N SER A 46 11.19 -15.58 -5.13
CA SER A 46 11.81 -15.47 -6.45
C SER A 46 13.14 -14.71 -6.40
N ILE A 47 13.18 -13.57 -5.70
CA ILE A 47 14.41 -12.77 -5.52
C ILE A 47 15.49 -13.58 -4.79
N SER A 48 15.10 -14.27 -3.72
CA SER A 48 16.01 -15.07 -2.89
C SER A 48 16.63 -16.26 -3.64
N HIS A 49 15.93 -16.83 -4.63
CA HIS A 49 16.44 -17.96 -5.41
C HIS A 49 17.20 -17.53 -6.67
N ALA A 50 16.80 -16.44 -7.31
CA ALA A 50 17.31 -16.06 -8.64
C ALA A 50 18.54 -15.15 -8.59
N SER A 51 18.83 -14.51 -7.45
CA SER A 51 19.85 -13.47 -7.36
C SER A 51 20.65 -13.55 -6.08
N SER A 52 21.86 -12.97 -6.07
CA SER A 52 22.56 -12.64 -4.82
C SER A 52 21.96 -11.39 -4.14
N GLU A 53 20.88 -10.85 -4.69
CA GLU A 53 20.20 -9.68 -4.16
C GLU A 53 19.16 -10.11 -3.12
N ARG A 54 18.93 -9.21 -2.17
CA ARG A 54 17.93 -9.40 -1.12
C ARG A 54 16.68 -8.64 -1.48
N PHE A 55 15.55 -9.04 -0.93
CA PHE A 55 14.37 -8.18 -0.95
C PHE A 55 14.68 -6.86 -0.22
N HIS A 56 14.46 -5.74 -0.90
CA HIS A 56 14.78 -4.39 -0.41
C HIS A 56 13.58 -3.65 0.19
N GLY A 57 12.43 -4.32 0.31
CA GLY A 57 11.18 -3.73 0.77
C GLY A 57 10.17 -3.54 -0.36
N LEU A 58 8.97 -3.11 0.02
CA LEU A 58 7.90 -2.76 -0.92
C LEU A 58 7.03 -1.64 -0.33
N GLN A 59 7.07 -0.47 -0.96
CA GLN A 59 6.23 0.68 -0.62
C GLN A 59 4.97 0.68 -1.48
N VAL A 60 3.81 0.54 -0.82
CA VAL A 60 2.49 0.54 -1.45
C VAL A 60 1.72 1.76 -0.96
N GLN A 61 1.34 2.63 -1.89
CA GLN A 61 0.54 3.82 -1.63
C GLN A 61 -0.93 3.54 -1.94
N LEU A 62 -1.82 3.67 -0.94
CA LEU A 62 -3.26 3.47 -1.07
C LEU A 62 -3.98 4.83 -1.12
N ILE A 63 -4.59 5.11 -2.27
CA ILE A 63 -5.30 6.35 -2.58
C ILE A 63 -6.78 6.04 -2.77
N GLY A 64 -7.64 6.94 -2.34
CA GLY A 64 -9.09 6.83 -2.50
C GLY A 64 -9.81 7.62 -1.43
N ASP A 65 -11.08 7.94 -1.68
CA ASP A 65 -11.87 8.75 -0.76
C ASP A 65 -12.14 8.04 0.58
N LEU A 66 -12.73 8.77 1.53
CA LEU A 66 -13.20 8.20 2.77
C LEU A 66 -14.25 7.12 2.47
N GLY A 67 -14.06 5.91 3.02
CA GLY A 67 -14.95 4.77 2.72
C GLY A 67 -14.62 4.01 1.42
N ALA A 68 -13.58 4.40 0.67
CA ALA A 68 -13.16 3.68 -0.55
C ALA A 68 -12.63 2.25 -0.29
N GLY A 69 -12.38 1.87 0.96
CA GLY A 69 -11.98 0.50 1.33
C GLY A 69 -10.47 0.28 1.52
N LYS A 70 -9.67 1.36 1.59
CA LYS A 70 -8.21 1.29 1.83
C LYS A 70 -7.82 0.42 3.02
N THR A 71 -8.33 0.72 4.22
CA THR A 71 -8.07 -0.07 5.43
C THR A 71 -8.60 -1.51 5.34
N THR A 72 -9.69 -1.74 4.59
CA THR A 72 -10.20 -3.10 4.35
C THR A 72 -9.20 -3.92 3.54
N LEU A 73 -8.62 -3.33 2.49
CA LEU A 73 -7.58 -3.96 1.69
C LEU A 73 -6.28 -4.22 2.50
N VAL A 74 -5.84 -3.25 3.30
CA VAL A 74 -4.68 -3.43 4.21
C VAL A 74 -4.93 -4.60 5.18
N ARG A 75 -6.10 -4.63 5.82
CA ARG A 75 -6.48 -5.70 6.75
C ARG A 75 -6.50 -7.07 6.08
N ALA A 76 -7.05 -7.15 4.86
CA ALA A 76 -7.09 -8.40 4.10
C ALA A 76 -5.67 -8.91 3.81
N THR A 77 -4.79 -8.01 3.36
CA THR A 77 -3.39 -8.32 3.07
C THR A 77 -2.64 -8.80 4.31
N LEU A 78 -2.73 -8.06 5.43
CA LEU A 78 -2.07 -8.44 6.70
C LEU A 78 -2.55 -9.80 7.24
N ARG A 79 -3.86 -10.06 7.19
CA ARG A 79 -4.41 -11.35 7.61
C ARG A 79 -3.88 -12.50 6.75
N ALA A 80 -3.82 -12.29 5.44
CA ALA A 80 -3.30 -13.28 4.51
C ALA A 80 -1.78 -13.51 4.65
N LEU A 81 -1.02 -12.49 5.10
CA LEU A 81 0.38 -12.61 5.50
C LEU A 81 0.56 -13.26 6.90
N GLY A 82 -0.51 -13.73 7.53
CA GLY A 82 -0.45 -14.48 8.79
C GLY A 82 -0.68 -13.65 10.06
N HIS A 83 -1.05 -12.36 9.96
CA HIS A 83 -1.41 -11.59 11.15
C HIS A 83 -2.70 -12.12 11.80
N VAL A 84 -2.61 -12.50 13.06
CA VAL A 84 -3.75 -12.88 13.91
C VAL A 84 -4.08 -11.72 14.84
N GLY A 85 -5.24 -11.09 14.64
CA GLY A 85 -5.66 -9.99 15.49
C GLY A 85 -6.56 -8.98 14.81
N ARG A 86 -6.78 -7.88 15.53
CA ARG A 86 -7.53 -6.73 15.02
C ARG A 86 -6.57 -5.81 14.27
N VAL A 87 -6.82 -5.60 12.99
CA VAL A 87 -6.20 -4.52 12.22
C VAL A 87 -7.18 -3.35 12.17
N LYS A 88 -6.76 -2.23 12.75
CA LYS A 88 -7.48 -0.94 12.71
C LYS A 88 -6.61 0.08 11.99
N SER A 89 -7.22 1.12 11.45
CA SER A 89 -6.48 2.26 10.90
C SER A 89 -5.71 2.97 12.01
N PRO A 90 -4.38 3.17 11.89
CA PRO A 90 -3.58 3.90 12.87
C PRO A 90 -3.73 5.41 12.72
N THR A 91 -4.94 5.93 12.48
CA THR A 91 -5.18 7.34 12.15
C THR A 91 -4.62 8.34 13.18
N TYR A 92 -4.49 7.93 14.46
CA TYR A 92 -3.94 8.78 15.53
C TYR A 92 -2.48 8.47 15.86
N THR A 93 -2.03 7.23 15.70
CA THR A 93 -0.63 6.84 15.92
C THR A 93 0.22 7.01 14.67
N LEU A 94 -0.42 7.30 13.53
CA LEU A 94 0.09 7.42 12.16
C LEU A 94 0.68 6.12 11.59
N VAL A 95 1.27 5.28 12.42
CA VAL A 95 1.87 3.99 12.06
C VAL A 95 1.47 2.90 13.06
N GLU A 96 1.31 1.67 12.55
CA GLU A 96 1.21 0.44 13.34
C GLU A 96 2.17 -0.61 12.75
N PRO A 97 3.12 -1.13 13.55
CA PRO A 97 4.05 -2.16 13.12
C PRO A 97 3.48 -3.58 13.27
N TYR A 98 3.83 -4.46 12.33
CA TYR A 98 3.46 -5.87 12.35
C TYR A 98 4.68 -6.73 12.00
N SER A 99 5.18 -7.48 12.97
CA SER A 99 6.23 -8.49 12.72
C SER A 99 5.59 -9.85 12.47
N LEU A 100 5.76 -10.35 11.25
CA LEU A 100 5.09 -11.55 10.73
C LEU A 100 6.11 -12.64 10.40
N VAL A 101 5.63 -13.89 10.42
CA VAL A 101 6.34 -15.04 9.86
C VAL A 101 5.52 -15.56 8.70
N THR A 102 6.02 -15.33 7.50
CA THR A 102 5.36 -15.67 6.23
C THR A 102 5.95 -16.93 5.62
N GLU A 103 5.38 -17.42 4.53
CA GLU A 103 5.94 -18.56 3.78
C GLU A 103 7.36 -18.28 3.28
N SER A 104 7.67 -17.01 2.99
CA SER A 104 9.00 -16.57 2.54
C SER A 104 9.93 -16.12 3.67
N GLY A 105 9.57 -16.40 4.93
CA GLY A 105 10.36 -16.09 6.13
C GLY A 105 9.84 -14.88 6.93
N PRO A 106 10.64 -14.35 7.88
CA PRO A 106 10.26 -13.18 8.68
C PRO A 106 9.99 -11.96 7.79
N LEU A 107 8.95 -11.19 8.11
CA LEU A 107 8.59 -9.98 7.39
C LEU A 107 8.03 -8.94 8.34
N ASP A 108 8.64 -7.75 8.35
CA ASP A 108 8.02 -6.59 8.97
C ASP A 108 7.11 -5.89 7.96
N VAL A 109 5.92 -5.53 8.43
CA VAL A 109 4.94 -4.73 7.70
C VAL A 109 4.57 -3.52 8.53
N TYR A 110 4.64 -2.33 7.94
CA TYR A 110 4.21 -1.09 8.58
C TYR A 110 2.96 -0.57 7.89
N HIS A 111 1.87 -0.44 8.64
CA HIS A 111 0.65 0.20 8.17
C HIS A 111 0.70 1.66 8.57
N PHE A 112 0.74 2.56 7.60
CA PHE A 112 0.61 3.99 7.82
C PHE A 112 -0.79 4.47 7.45
N ASP A 113 -1.35 5.36 8.27
CA ASP A 113 -2.53 6.16 7.93
C ASP A 113 -2.24 7.63 8.19
N LEU A 114 -1.96 8.35 7.10
CA LEU A 114 -1.52 9.73 7.14
C LEU A 114 -2.70 10.71 7.06
N TYR A 115 -3.95 10.27 7.20
CA TYR A 115 -5.12 11.15 7.09
C TYR A 115 -5.05 12.39 8.00
N ARG A 116 -4.44 12.25 9.19
CA ARG A 116 -4.25 13.33 10.18
C ARG A 116 -2.84 13.90 10.21
N PHE A 117 -1.95 13.45 9.32
CA PHE A 117 -0.61 14.00 9.20
C PHE A 117 -0.72 15.43 8.65
N ALA A 118 -0.29 16.42 9.44
CA ALA A 118 -0.49 17.83 9.13
C ALA A 118 0.82 18.62 8.96
N ASP A 119 1.90 18.18 9.59
CA ASP A 119 3.18 18.89 9.58
C ASP A 119 4.32 17.99 9.04
N PRO A 120 4.91 18.34 7.88
CA PRO A 120 6.13 17.72 7.36
C PRO A 120 7.27 17.57 8.38
N ALA A 121 7.39 18.46 9.37
CA ALA A 121 8.43 18.37 10.40
C ALA A 121 8.28 17.10 11.27
N GLU A 122 7.05 16.66 11.54
CA GLU A 122 6.76 15.44 12.29
C GLU A 122 7.31 14.19 11.59
N TRP A 123 7.52 14.23 10.26
CA TRP A 123 8.11 13.12 9.52
C TRP A 123 9.53 12.79 9.99
N ALA A 124 10.35 13.84 10.17
CA ALA A 124 11.73 13.70 10.62
C ALA A 124 11.77 13.37 12.12
N ASP A 125 10.97 14.08 12.93
CA ASP A 125 10.93 13.90 14.38
C ASP A 125 10.44 12.52 14.79
N ALA A 126 9.50 11.93 14.04
CA ALA A 126 9.01 10.58 14.28
C ALA A 126 9.90 9.48 13.67
N GLY A 127 10.96 9.84 12.94
CA GLY A 127 11.89 8.88 12.35
C GLY A 127 11.28 8.03 11.23
N PHE A 128 10.21 8.48 10.57
CA PHE A 128 9.42 7.61 9.66
C PHE A 128 10.20 7.09 8.46
N ARG A 129 11.23 7.82 8.03
CA ARG A 129 12.11 7.42 6.93
C ARG A 129 12.76 6.05 7.17
N GLU A 130 13.11 5.73 8.41
CA GLU A 130 13.82 4.50 8.75
C GLU A 130 12.99 3.24 8.45
N TYR A 131 11.66 3.33 8.50
CA TYR A 131 10.77 2.21 8.20
C TYR A 131 10.81 1.79 6.72
N PHE A 132 10.97 2.75 5.81
CA PHE A 132 11.03 2.50 4.37
C PHE A 132 12.38 1.91 3.94
N ASP A 133 13.45 2.24 4.67
CA ASP A 133 14.81 1.75 4.39
C ASP A 133 15.10 0.37 5.02
N ALA A 134 14.21 -0.14 5.88
CA ALA A 134 14.40 -1.38 6.65
C ALA A 134 14.23 -2.69 5.86
N GLY A 135 13.83 -2.63 4.58
CA GLY A 135 13.48 -3.84 3.80
C GLY A 135 12.10 -4.41 4.12
N ALA A 136 11.24 -3.60 4.75
CA ALA A 136 9.88 -3.94 5.14
C ALA A 136 8.86 -3.70 4.02
N VAL A 137 7.63 -4.19 4.20
CA VAL A 137 6.48 -3.77 3.39
C VAL A 137 5.81 -2.58 4.07
N CYS A 138 5.70 -1.45 3.38
CA CYS A 138 5.01 -0.27 3.89
C CYS A 138 3.68 -0.08 3.15
N LEU A 139 2.56 -0.18 3.88
CA LEU A 139 1.22 0.04 3.35
C LEU A 139 0.75 1.43 3.81
N VAL A 140 0.75 2.41 2.91
CA VAL A 140 0.55 3.83 3.25
C VAL A 140 -0.80 4.32 2.74
N GLU A 141 -1.75 4.52 3.65
CA GLU A 141 -2.99 5.22 3.34
C GLU A 141 -2.78 6.75 3.38
N TRP A 142 -3.49 7.46 2.49
CA TRP A 142 -3.42 8.92 2.36
C TRP A 142 -2.02 9.47 2.06
N PRO A 143 -1.26 8.87 1.13
CA PRO A 143 0.13 9.25 0.84
C PRO A 143 0.28 10.74 0.44
N GLN A 144 -0.76 11.33 -0.13
CA GLN A 144 -0.77 12.74 -0.53
C GLN A 144 -0.52 13.72 0.62
N GLN A 145 -0.73 13.31 1.88
CA GLN A 145 -0.47 14.17 3.05
C GLN A 145 1.03 14.32 3.32
N ALA A 146 1.83 13.29 3.08
CA ALA A 146 3.29 13.36 3.14
C ALA A 146 3.91 13.83 1.81
N GLY A 147 3.21 13.67 0.69
CA GLY A 147 3.65 14.15 -0.62
C GLY A 147 5.05 13.63 -0.99
N GLY A 148 5.95 14.53 -1.39
CA GLY A 148 7.30 14.18 -1.82
C GLY A 148 8.20 13.55 -0.73
N LEU A 149 7.81 13.59 0.54
CA LEU A 149 8.56 12.94 1.63
C LEU A 149 8.60 11.41 1.50
N LEU A 150 7.58 10.84 0.85
CA LEU A 150 7.44 9.39 0.66
C LEU A 150 8.33 8.82 -0.45
N GLY A 151 8.98 9.65 -1.28
CA GLY A 151 9.73 9.17 -2.43
C GLY A 151 8.84 8.50 -3.50
N VAL A 152 9.46 7.78 -4.43
CA VAL A 152 8.75 7.06 -5.51
C VAL A 152 8.26 5.71 -4.96
N PRO A 153 6.96 5.42 -4.99
CA PRO A 153 6.45 4.15 -4.49
C PRO A 153 6.79 2.99 -5.43
N ASP A 154 6.78 1.75 -4.93
CA ASP A 154 6.81 0.57 -5.80
C ASP A 154 5.45 0.33 -6.45
N LEU A 155 4.38 0.56 -5.69
CA LEU A 155 2.99 0.36 -6.10
C LEU A 155 2.08 1.50 -5.66
N VAL A 156 1.14 1.86 -6.52
CA VAL A 156 0.00 2.72 -6.17
C VAL A 156 -1.29 1.95 -6.40
N PHE A 157 -2.12 1.87 -5.36
CA PHE A 157 -3.45 1.29 -5.38
C PHE A 157 -4.49 2.41 -5.22
N ALA A 158 -5.12 2.81 -6.32
CA ALA A 158 -6.18 3.80 -6.33
C ALA A 158 -7.55 3.11 -6.28
N LEU A 159 -8.27 3.26 -5.17
CA LEU A 159 -9.63 2.77 -4.98
C LEU A 159 -10.64 3.89 -5.25
N SER A 160 -11.58 3.61 -6.13
CA SER A 160 -12.69 4.50 -6.48
C SER A 160 -14.03 3.79 -6.34
N LEU A 161 -15.08 4.57 -6.07
CA LEU A 161 -16.45 4.09 -6.21
C LEU A 161 -16.74 3.90 -7.71
N PRO A 162 -17.56 2.92 -8.08
CA PRO A 162 -18.01 2.77 -9.47
C PRO A 162 -18.85 3.98 -9.89
N ASP A 163 -18.89 4.27 -11.19
CA ASP A 163 -19.60 5.43 -11.73
C ASP A 163 -21.10 5.41 -11.37
N GLU A 164 -21.70 6.59 -11.21
CA GLU A 164 -23.13 6.70 -10.91
C GLU A 164 -23.97 6.04 -12.02
N GLY A 165 -24.81 5.06 -11.64
CA GLY A 165 -25.65 4.28 -12.56
C GLY A 165 -25.40 2.78 -12.56
N THR A 166 -24.30 2.31 -11.95
CA THR A 166 -24.16 0.89 -11.58
C THR A 166 -24.97 0.58 -10.33
N SER A 167 -25.81 -0.46 -10.37
CA SER A 167 -26.73 -0.86 -9.30
C SER A 167 -26.07 -1.45 -8.05
N ASN A 168 -24.79 -1.15 -7.80
CA ASN A 168 -23.99 -1.81 -6.78
C ASN A 168 -23.15 -0.81 -5.98
N ASP A 169 -23.80 -0.17 -5.00
CA ASP A 169 -23.20 0.82 -4.08
C ASP A 169 -22.06 0.23 -3.21
N GLU A 170 -21.94 -1.10 -3.16
CA GLU A 170 -20.92 -1.81 -2.39
C GLU A 170 -19.64 -2.08 -3.19
N GLY A 171 -19.67 -1.93 -4.52
CA GLY A 171 -18.53 -2.20 -5.39
C GLY A 171 -17.43 -1.15 -5.28
N ARG A 172 -16.19 -1.52 -5.61
CA ARG A 172 -15.04 -0.65 -5.79
C ARG A 172 -14.31 -1.00 -7.08
N VAL A 173 -13.66 -0.01 -7.67
CA VAL A 173 -12.69 -0.22 -8.73
C VAL A 173 -11.32 0.05 -8.14
N LEU A 174 -10.42 -0.91 -8.27
CA LEU A 174 -9.01 -0.75 -7.95
C LEU A 174 -8.20 -0.59 -9.23
N THR A 175 -7.54 0.55 -9.39
CA THR A 175 -6.48 0.74 -10.38
C THR A 175 -5.14 0.62 -9.68
N ALA A 176 -4.39 -0.42 -10.04
CA ALA A 176 -3.07 -0.71 -9.51
C ALA A 176 -1.99 -0.35 -10.53
N ARG A 177 -0.97 0.40 -10.12
CA ARG A 177 0.16 0.82 -10.94
C ARG A 177 1.47 0.47 -10.26
N ALA A 178 2.41 -0.10 -11.02
CA ALA A 178 3.75 -0.42 -10.56
C ALA A 178 4.79 0.54 -11.12
N PHE A 179 5.75 0.96 -10.30
CA PHE A 179 6.81 1.90 -10.68
C PHE A 179 8.22 1.36 -10.41
N SER A 180 8.32 0.15 -9.84
CA SER A 180 9.57 -0.60 -9.70
C SER A 180 9.41 -2.02 -10.24
N GLU A 181 10.52 -2.71 -10.52
CA GLU A 181 10.48 -4.11 -10.94
C GLU A 181 9.92 -5.03 -9.85
N THR A 182 10.19 -4.75 -8.57
CA THR A 182 9.60 -5.48 -7.43
C THR A 182 8.08 -5.28 -7.39
N GLY A 183 7.61 -4.04 -7.50
CA GLY A 183 6.19 -3.73 -7.55
C GLY A 183 5.51 -4.39 -8.75
N LYS A 184 6.14 -4.35 -9.92
CA LYS A 184 5.65 -4.99 -11.14
C LYS A 184 5.55 -6.50 -10.98
N SER A 185 6.59 -7.14 -10.44
CA SER A 185 6.61 -8.57 -10.12
C SER A 185 5.43 -8.96 -9.21
N CYS A 186 5.16 -8.19 -8.17
CA CYS A 186 3.98 -8.41 -7.32
C CYS A 186 2.67 -8.25 -8.13
N LEU A 187 2.54 -7.18 -8.90
CA LEU A 187 1.30 -6.88 -9.63
C LEU A 187 1.00 -7.89 -10.75
N GLU A 188 2.01 -8.48 -11.40
CA GLU A 188 1.83 -9.54 -12.39
C GLU A 188 1.23 -10.82 -11.80
N ARG A 189 1.39 -11.03 -10.49
CA ARG A 189 0.89 -12.18 -9.74
C ARG A 189 -0.48 -11.94 -9.08
N CYS A 190 -1.07 -10.76 -9.28
CA CYS A 190 -2.37 -10.36 -8.71
C CYS A 190 -3.56 -10.58 -9.64
#